data_AF-A0A6H0SLD4-F1
#
_entry.id   AF-A0A6H0SLD4-F1
#
_cell.length_a   1.000
_cell.length_b   1.000
_cell.length_c   1.000
_cell.angle_alpha   90.00
_cell.angle_beta   90.00
_cell.angle_gamma   90.00
#
_symmetry.space_group_name_H-M   'P 1'
#
loop_
_entity.id
_entity.type
_entity.pdbx_description
1 polymer ?
#
loop_
_entity_poly.entity_id
_entity_poly.type
_entity_poly.pdbx_seq_one_letter_code
_entity_poly.pdbx_strand_id
1 'polypeptide(L)'
;MSNNLHSLSRTIRQRRVELGLSQDDVAQALCMSRTTISQIENGRPGTVAVLLNVLDSLGLDLLVAPRHSNDALALRNNMIRTYENTNQHVRVKRSLDE
;
A
#
# COMPACT_ATOMS: atom_id res chain seq x y z
N MET A 1 -14.20 2.33 -11.16
CA MET A 1 -13.68 2.96 -9.92
C MET A 1 -12.16 2.95 -9.98
N SER A 2 -11.49 4.02 -9.54
CA SER A 2 -10.07 4.26 -9.83
C SER A 2 -9.18 3.07 -9.43
N ASN A 3 -8.50 2.46 -10.42
CA ASN A 3 -7.54 1.36 -10.24
C ASN A 3 -6.50 1.64 -9.13
N ASN A 4 -6.26 2.91 -8.82
CA ASN A 4 -5.29 3.37 -7.83
C ASN A 4 -5.67 3.04 -6.37
N LEU A 5 -6.97 2.99 -6.03
CA LEU A 5 -7.36 2.72 -4.64
C LEU A 5 -7.18 1.24 -4.29
N HIS A 6 -7.56 0.35 -5.22
CA HIS A 6 -7.34 -1.08 -5.04
C HIS A 6 -5.85 -1.43 -5.02
N SER A 7 -5.02 -0.76 -5.84
CA SER A 7 -3.58 -0.97 -5.80
C SER A 7 -2.99 -0.51 -4.46
N LEU A 8 -3.38 0.67 -3.95
CA LEU A 8 -2.96 1.16 -2.64
C LEU A 8 -3.33 0.17 -1.52
N SER A 9 -4.57 -0.31 -1.53
CA SER A 9 -5.08 -1.24 -0.51
C SER A 9 -4.35 -2.58 -0.53
N ARG A 10 -4.00 -3.07 -1.74
CA ARG A 10 -3.14 -4.26 -1.88
C ARG A 10 -1.73 -4.02 -1.38
N THR A 11 -1.13 -2.85 -1.65
CA THR A 11 0.20 -2.49 -1.13
C THR A 11 0.22 -2.47 0.39
N ILE A 12 -0.81 -1.89 1.04
CA ILE A 12 -0.98 -1.89 2.50
C ILE A 12 -1.01 -3.32 3.03
N ARG A 13 -1.87 -4.18 2.46
CA ARG A 13 -1.98 -5.59 2.86
C ARG A 13 -0.65 -6.34 2.69
N GLN A 14 0.00 -6.16 1.54
CA GLN A 14 1.25 -6.82 1.22
C GLN A 14 2.33 -6.43 2.23
N ARG A 15 2.48 -5.14 2.52
CA ARG A 15 3.44 -4.64 3.50
C ARG A 15 3.18 -5.19 4.90
N ARG A 16 1.91 -5.22 5.34
CA ARG A 16 1.56 -5.81 6.64
C ARG A 16 2.00 -7.28 6.74
N VAL A 17 1.77 -8.05 5.68
CA VAL A 17 2.17 -9.47 5.63
C VAL A 17 3.69 -9.63 5.62
N GLU A 18 4.43 -8.78 4.91
CA GLU A 18 5.91 -8.77 4.92
C GLU A 18 6.50 -8.50 6.31
N LEU A 19 5.81 -7.68 7.12
CA LEU A 19 6.17 -7.42 8.51
C LEU A 19 5.75 -8.54 9.47
N GLY A 20 5.06 -9.58 8.98
CA GLY A 20 4.57 -10.68 9.80
C GLY A 20 3.40 -10.32 10.72
N LEU A 21 2.73 -9.20 10.47
CA LEU A 21 1.64 -8.69 11.32
C LEU A 21 0.27 -9.21 10.85
N SER A 22 -0.60 -9.53 11.79
CA SER A 22 -2.03 -9.74 11.54
C SER A 22 -2.79 -8.41 11.44
N GLN A 23 -4.03 -8.45 10.94
CA GLN A 23 -4.90 -7.26 10.95
C GLN A 23 -5.21 -6.78 12.38
N ASP A 24 -5.28 -7.72 13.34
CA ASP A 24 -5.52 -7.40 14.75
C ASP A 24 -4.33 -6.67 15.37
N ASP A 25 -3.10 -7.04 15.02
CA ASP A 25 -1.89 -6.37 15.53
C ASP A 25 -1.86 -4.88 15.13
N VAL A 26 -2.16 -4.59 13.86
CA VAL A 26 -2.23 -3.20 13.35
C VAL A 26 -3.40 -2.45 13.98
N ALA A 27 -4.56 -3.11 14.10
CA ALA A 27 -5.74 -2.52 14.72
C ALA A 27 -5.46 -2.13 16.18
N GLN A 28 -4.81 -3.01 16.94
CA GLN A 28 -4.45 -2.79 18.33
C GLN A 28 -3.43 -1.64 18.46
N ALA A 29 -2.39 -1.61 17.61
CA ALA A 29 -1.39 -0.55 17.62
C ALA A 29 -1.99 0.85 17.36
N LEU A 30 -3.06 0.91 16.58
CA LEU A 30 -3.74 2.17 16.21
C LEU A 30 -5.01 2.47 17.02
N CYS A 31 -5.35 1.64 18.02
CA CYS A 31 -6.61 1.74 18.75
C CYS A 31 -7.85 1.75 17.85
N MET A 32 -7.84 0.92 16.79
CA MET A 32 -8.92 0.77 15.81
C MET A 32 -9.54 -0.62 15.86
N SER A 33 -10.68 -0.81 15.18
CA SER A 33 -11.25 -2.14 15.01
C SER A 33 -10.52 -2.91 13.91
N ARG A 34 -10.42 -4.24 14.04
CA ARG A 34 -9.95 -5.12 12.95
C ARG A 34 -10.76 -4.92 11.66
N THR A 35 -12.05 -4.67 11.80
CA THR A 35 -12.96 -4.39 10.68
C THR A 35 -12.52 -3.15 9.90
N THR A 36 -12.01 -2.13 10.57
CA THR A 36 -11.45 -0.93 9.93
C THR A 36 -10.24 -1.29 9.06
N ILE A 37 -9.28 -2.07 9.60
CA ILE A 37 -8.11 -2.52 8.83
C ILE A 37 -8.53 -3.38 7.64
N SER A 38 -9.48 -4.31 7.85
CA SER A 38 -10.02 -5.15 6.79
C SER A 38 -10.70 -4.34 5.69
N GLN A 39 -11.48 -3.31 6.04
CA GLN A 39 -12.12 -2.43 5.06
C GLN A 39 -11.08 -1.66 4.25
N ILE A 40 -10.05 -1.11 4.89
CA ILE A 40 -8.95 -0.40 4.23
C ILE A 40 -8.26 -1.30 3.21
N GLU A 41 -7.88 -2.52 3.62
CA GLU A 41 -7.21 -3.50 2.73
C GLU A 41 -8.08 -3.97 1.56
N ASN A 42 -9.41 -3.78 1.66
CA ASN A 42 -10.37 -4.12 0.63
C ASN A 42 -10.87 -2.89 -0.17
N GLY A 43 -10.16 -1.76 -0.12
CA GLY A 43 -10.49 -0.59 -0.93
C GLY A 43 -11.54 0.34 -0.32
N ARG A 44 -11.76 0.26 0.99
CA ARG A 44 -12.68 1.13 1.74
C ARG A 44 -11.91 1.83 2.87
N PRO A 45 -11.12 2.88 2.54
CA PRO A 45 -10.13 3.43 3.46
C PRO A 45 -10.69 4.24 4.64
N GLY A 46 -12.00 4.52 4.66
CA GLY A 46 -12.58 5.46 5.62
C GLY A 46 -12.13 6.90 5.33
N THR A 47 -11.61 7.59 6.34
CA THR A 47 -11.10 8.96 6.20
C THR A 47 -9.63 8.97 5.76
N VAL A 48 -9.17 10.08 5.17
CA VAL A 48 -7.76 10.25 4.80
C VAL A 48 -6.84 10.15 6.02
N ALA A 49 -7.25 10.69 7.17
CA ALA A 49 -6.46 10.61 8.40
C ALA A 49 -6.24 9.16 8.87
N VAL A 50 -7.29 8.32 8.82
CA VAL A 50 -7.18 6.90 9.16
C VAL A 50 -6.23 6.19 8.21
N LEU A 51 -6.36 6.46 6.91
CA LEU A 51 -5.47 5.89 5.89
C LEU A 51 -4.01 6.27 6.16
N LEU A 52 -3.72 7.55 6.45
CA LEU A 52 -2.35 8.02 6.72
C LEU A 52 -1.76 7.37 7.98
N ASN A 53 -2.53 7.23 9.06
CA ASN A 53 -2.07 6.54 10.28
C ASN A 53 -1.70 5.07 10.02
N VAL A 54 -2.44 4.39 9.12
CA VAL A 54 -2.16 3.01 8.74
C VAL A 54 -0.93 2.90 7.84
N LEU A 55 -0.68 3.89 6.98
CA LEU A 55 0.56 3.94 6.21
C LEU A 55 1.77 4.14 7.13
N ASP A 56 1.67 5.09 8.08
CA ASP A 56 2.72 5.38 9.05
C ASP A 56 3.07 4.16 9.91
N SER A 57 2.07 3.44 10.46
CA SER A 57 2.31 2.25 11.28
C SER A 57 2.96 1.08 10.53
N LEU A 58 2.88 1.08 9.19
CA LEU A 58 3.50 0.08 8.32
C LEU A 58 4.81 0.56 7.69
N GLY A 59 5.25 1.77 8.02
CA GLY A 59 6.44 2.41 7.45
C GLY A 59 6.32 2.64 5.94
N LEU A 60 5.15 3.10 5.48
CA LEU A 60 4.87 3.43 4.08
C LEU A 60 4.73 4.94 3.90
N ASP A 61 5.40 5.47 2.88
CA ASP A 61 5.24 6.86 2.46
C ASP A 61 4.17 7.03 1.37
N LEU A 62 3.37 8.10 1.46
CA LEU A 62 2.47 8.53 0.39
C LEU A 62 3.05 9.73 -0.35
N LEU A 63 3.53 9.48 -1.58
CA LEU A 63 4.05 10.53 -2.45
C LEU A 63 2.94 11.13 -3.33
N VAL A 64 2.81 12.46 -3.31
CA VAL A 64 1.87 13.22 -4.14
C VAL A 64 2.66 14.19 -5.02
N ALA A 65 2.44 14.13 -6.33
CA ALA A 65 3.11 14.98 -7.31
C ALA A 65 2.15 15.43 -8.42
N PRO A 66 2.40 16.56 -9.10
CA PRO A 66 1.61 16.99 -10.25
C PRO A 66 1.65 15.95 -11.37
N ARG A 67 0.49 15.51 -11.85
CA ARG A 67 0.36 14.39 -12.80
C ARG A 67 1.19 14.53 -14.09
N HIS A 68 1.44 15.75 -14.53
CA HIS A 68 2.10 16.06 -15.79
C HIS A 68 3.43 16.80 -15.62
N SER A 69 4.03 16.81 -14.43
CA SER A 69 5.38 17.36 -14.27
C SER A 69 6.44 16.33 -14.67
N ASN A 70 7.56 16.84 -15.19
CA ASN A 70 8.75 16.03 -15.44
C ASN A 70 9.24 15.35 -14.14
N ASP A 71 9.10 16.03 -13.00
CA ASP A 71 9.46 15.50 -11.68
C ASP A 71 8.61 14.28 -11.31
N ALA A 72 7.29 14.32 -11.54
CA ALA A 72 6.41 13.19 -11.26
C ALA A 72 6.72 11.98 -12.14
N LEU A 73 7.08 12.22 -13.41
CA LEU A 73 7.51 11.17 -14.33
C LEU A 73 8.83 10.54 -13.86
N ALA A 74 9.81 11.36 -13.47
CA ALA A 74 11.10 10.91 -12.96
C ALA A 74 10.94 10.08 -11.67
N LEU A 75 10.14 10.55 -10.71
CA LEU A 75 9.82 9.84 -9.48
C LEU A 75 9.21 8.46 -9.77
N ARG A 76 8.21 8.40 -10.66
CA ARG A 76 7.55 7.14 -11.03
C ARG A 76 8.54 6.15 -11.66
N ASN A 77 9.37 6.60 -12.59
CA ASN A 77 10.33 5.74 -13.28
C ASN A 77 11.39 5.18 -12.31
N ASN A 78 11.88 6.01 -11.38
CA ASN A 78 12.85 5.59 -10.37
C ASN A 78 12.24 4.58 -9.38
N MET A 79 10.99 4.78 -8.97
CA MET A 79 10.27 3.86 -8.08
C MET A 79 10.06 2.49 -8.72
N ILE A 80 9.62 2.44 -9.99
CA ILE A 80 9.44 1.18 -10.74
C ILE A 80 10.78 0.42 -10.82
N ARG A 81 11.85 1.11 -11.22
CA ARG A 81 13.18 0.50 -11.37
C ARG A 81 13.73 -0.05 -10.05
N THR A 82 13.54 0.69 -8.95
CA THR A 82 13.99 0.26 -7.62
C THR A 82 13.19 -0.97 -7.16
N TYR A 83 11.88 -0.96 -7.34
CA TYR A 83 11.02 -2.09 -6.97
C TYR A 83 11.35 -3.37 -7.75
N GLU A 84 11.62 -3.25 -9.06
CA GLU A 84 12.05 -4.38 -9.89
C GLU A 84 13.38 -4.97 -9.43
N ASN A 85 14.36 -4.12 -9.11
CA ASN A 85 15.67 -4.58 -8.64
C ASN A 85 15.60 -5.25 -7.26
N THR A 86 14.86 -4.69 -6.32
CA THR A 86 14.71 -5.26 -4.97
C THR A 86 13.91 -6.56 -4.97
N ASN A 87 12.95 -6.71 -5.89
CA ASN A 87 12.07 -7.88 -5.98
C ASN A 87 12.48 -8.92 -7.04
N GLN A 88 13.65 -8.80 -7.68
CA GLN A 88 14.17 -9.86 -8.56
C GLN A 88 14.35 -11.22 -7.85
N HIS A 89 14.41 -11.24 -6.51
CA HIS A 89 14.44 -12.47 -5.70
C HIS A 89 13.06 -12.93 -5.18
N VAL A 90 12.03 -12.10 -5.29
CA VAL A 90 10.65 -12.44 -4.89
C VAL A 90 9.84 -12.66 -6.15
N ARG A 91 9.87 -13.90 -6.65
CA ARG A 91 9.09 -14.37 -7.79
C ARG A 91 7.61 -14.09 -7.53
N VAL A 92 7.10 -12.94 -7.98
CA VAL A 92 5.67 -12.67 -8.03
C VAL A 92 5.11 -13.76 -8.93
N LYS A 93 4.38 -14.72 -8.36
CA LYS A 93 3.51 -15.58 -9.15
C LYS A 93 2.60 -14.63 -9.90
N ARG A 94 2.91 -14.48 -11.19
CA ARG A 94 2.06 -13.88 -12.19
C ARG A 94 0.71 -14.59 -12.01
N SER A 95 -0.27 -13.92 -11.40
CA SER A 95 -1.66 -14.38 -11.38
C SER A 95 -2.15 -14.28 -12.82
N LEU A 96 -1.80 -15.30 -13.59
CA LEU A 96 -2.73 -15.86 -14.55
C LEU A 96 -3.90 -16.40 -13.73
N ASP A 97 -5.10 -16.27 -14.28
CA ASP A 97 -6.40 -16.73 -13.77
C ASP A 97 -7.20 -15.63 -13.04
N GLU A 98 -7.81 -14.74 -13.84
CA GLU A 98 -9.27 -14.65 -14.06
C GLU A 98 -9.60 -13.56 -15.11
#